data_AF-A0A377DAQ6-F1
#
_entry.id   AF-A0A377DAQ6-F1
#
_cell.length_a   1.000
_cell.length_b   1.000
_cell.length_c   1.000
_cell.angle_alpha   90.00
_cell.angle_beta   90.00
_cell.angle_gamma   90.00
#
_symmetry.space_group_name_H-M   'P 1'
#
loop_
_entity.id
_entity.type
_entity.pdbx_description
1 polymer ?
#
loop_
_entity_poly.entity_id
_entity_poly.type
_entity_poly.pdbx_seq_one_letter_code
_entity_poly.pdbx_strand_id
1 'polypeptide(L)'
;MEERAFGSTVVSGKEEEGAKFRDYFDHHEPLSTVPSHRALAMFRGRNEGVLQLSLNADPQFDEPPKESYCEQIIMDHLGLRLNNAPADSWRKGVVSWTWRIKVLMHLETELMGTVRERAEDEAINVFARNLHDLLMAAPAGLRATMGLDPGLRTGVKVAVVDATGKLVATDTIYPHTGQAAKASDDRCCLV
;
A
#
# COMPACT_ATOMS: atom_id res chain seq x y z
N MET A 1 -7.60 2.91 -25.86
CA MET A 1 -6.27 3.57 -25.85
C MET A 1 -5.89 3.69 -24.38
N GLU A 2 -5.77 2.53 -23.74
CA GLU A 2 -6.04 2.31 -22.32
C GLU A 2 -5.25 1.02 -22.05
N GLU A 3 -4.27 0.93 -21.16
CA GLU A 3 -4.52 0.61 -19.74
C GLU A 3 -3.22 0.25 -18.99
N ARG A 4 -2.06 0.83 -19.35
CA ARG A 4 -0.77 0.47 -18.69
C ARG A 4 0.05 1.69 -18.34
N ALA A 5 -0.56 2.57 -17.54
CA ALA A 5 0.09 3.79 -17.12
C ALA A 5 0.85 3.62 -15.80
N PHE A 6 0.47 2.70 -14.91
CA PHE A 6 1.10 2.52 -13.61
C PHE A 6 1.85 1.19 -13.53
N GLY A 7 3.17 1.28 -13.45
CA GLY A 7 4.07 0.13 -13.40
C GLY A 7 4.80 0.03 -12.07
N SER A 8 5.07 -1.20 -11.64
CA SER A 8 5.92 -1.54 -10.51
C SER A 8 6.94 -2.58 -10.94
N THR A 9 8.22 -2.30 -10.67
CA THR A 9 9.33 -3.21 -10.91
C THR A 9 10.17 -3.42 -9.66
N VAL A 10 10.78 -4.60 -9.50
CA VAL A 10 11.71 -4.85 -8.40
C VAL A 10 13.06 -4.15 -8.65
N VAL A 11 13.62 -3.58 -7.58
CA VAL A 11 14.99 -3.06 -7.59
C VAL A 11 15.96 -4.24 -7.63
N SER A 12 16.88 -4.24 -8.60
CA SER A 12 17.84 -5.33 -8.78
C SER A 12 18.62 -5.65 -7.50
N GLY A 13 18.64 -6.91 -7.11
CA GLY A 13 19.33 -7.39 -5.91
C GLY A 13 18.51 -7.35 -4.62
N LYS A 14 17.22 -6.96 -4.68
CA LYS A 14 16.29 -6.95 -3.54
C LYS A 14 15.16 -7.96 -3.66
N GLU A 15 15.29 -8.94 -4.54
CA GLU A 15 14.26 -9.94 -4.81
C GLU A 15 13.99 -10.85 -3.59
N GLU A 16 15.03 -11.21 -2.82
CA GLU A 16 14.89 -12.02 -1.61
C GLU A 16 14.34 -11.23 -0.42
N GLU A 17 14.85 -10.02 -0.18
CA GLU A 17 14.36 -9.11 0.87
C GLU A 17 12.89 -8.72 0.63
N GLY A 18 12.53 -8.60 -0.66
CA GLY A 18 11.24 -8.20 -1.16
C GLY A 18 10.18 -9.28 -1.28
N ALA A 19 10.37 -10.49 -0.75
CA ALA A 19 9.48 -11.63 -1.00
C ALA A 19 7.99 -11.35 -0.71
N LYS A 20 7.69 -10.45 0.23
CA LYS A 20 6.31 -10.00 0.55
C LYS A 20 5.65 -9.15 -0.55
N PHE A 21 6.43 -8.59 -1.46
CA PHE A 21 5.98 -7.76 -2.59
C PHE A 21 6.11 -8.49 -3.94
N ARG A 22 6.30 -9.81 -3.92
CA ARG A 22 6.55 -10.62 -5.12
C ARG A 22 5.48 -10.45 -6.21
N ASP A 23 4.23 -10.27 -5.80
CA ASP A 23 3.10 -10.03 -6.72
C ASP A 23 3.24 -8.71 -7.51
N TYR A 24 4.15 -7.82 -7.10
CA TYR A 24 4.36 -6.50 -7.67
C TYR A 24 5.75 -6.32 -8.31
N PHE A 25 6.51 -7.40 -8.51
CA PHE A 25 7.86 -7.32 -9.10
C PHE A 25 7.89 -6.97 -10.59
N ASP A 26 6.82 -7.27 -11.31
CA ASP A 26 6.58 -6.83 -12.69
C ASP A 26 5.08 -6.72 -12.90
N HIS A 27 4.50 -5.65 -12.38
CA HIS A 27 3.06 -5.42 -12.38
C HIS A 27 2.71 -4.12 -13.09
N HIS A 28 1.67 -4.16 -13.93
CA HIS A 28 1.21 -3.01 -14.71
C HIS A 28 -0.31 -2.94 -14.72
N GLU A 29 -0.86 -1.78 -14.41
CA GLU A 29 -2.30 -1.55 -14.42
C GLU A 29 -2.67 -0.09 -14.77
N PRO A 30 -3.95 0.21 -15.04
CA PRO A 30 -4.39 1.58 -15.24
C PRO A 30 -4.34 2.37 -13.92
N LEU A 31 -3.80 3.59 -13.97
CA LEU A 31 -3.76 4.47 -12.80
C LEU A 31 -5.16 4.85 -12.30
N SER A 32 -6.14 4.99 -13.21
CA SER A 32 -7.50 5.41 -12.89
C SER A 32 -8.25 4.39 -12.02
N THR A 33 -8.04 3.09 -12.30
CA THR A 33 -8.79 1.97 -11.70
C THR A 33 -8.02 1.21 -10.63
N VAL A 34 -6.81 1.65 -10.26
CA VAL A 34 -5.99 0.96 -9.26
C VAL A 34 -6.73 0.83 -7.91
N PRO A 35 -6.91 -0.39 -7.39
CA PRO A 35 -7.50 -0.62 -6.07
C PRO A 35 -6.59 -0.10 -4.95
N SER A 36 -7.19 0.47 -3.91
CA SER A 36 -6.48 1.14 -2.81
C SER A 36 -5.50 0.24 -2.06
N HIS A 37 -5.87 -1.02 -1.79
CA HIS A 37 -4.97 -1.96 -1.12
C HIS A 37 -3.71 -2.31 -1.95
N ARG A 38 -3.83 -2.39 -3.28
CA ARG A 38 -2.70 -2.64 -4.18
C ARG A 38 -1.80 -1.41 -4.29
N ALA A 39 -2.40 -0.23 -4.47
CA ALA A 39 -1.67 1.04 -4.47
C ALA A 39 -0.83 1.19 -3.19
N LEU A 40 -1.43 0.98 -2.01
CA LEU A 40 -0.72 1.06 -0.73
C LEU A 40 0.39 0.01 -0.59
N ALA A 41 0.18 -1.22 -1.07
CA ALA A 41 1.21 -2.25 -1.07
C ALA A 41 2.42 -1.87 -1.92
N MET A 42 2.17 -1.33 -3.12
CA MET A 42 3.20 -0.82 -4.03
C MET A 42 3.95 0.38 -3.45
N PHE A 43 3.24 1.37 -2.88
CA PHE A 43 3.88 2.52 -2.22
C PHE A 43 4.72 2.11 -1.01
N ARG A 44 4.27 1.11 -0.25
CA ARG A 44 5.04 0.54 0.85
C ARG A 44 6.32 -0.13 0.33
N GLY A 45 6.24 -0.94 -0.71
CA GLY A 45 7.41 -1.55 -1.33
C GLY A 45 8.40 -0.52 -1.88
N ARG A 46 7.91 0.61 -2.40
CA ARG A 46 8.74 1.75 -2.79
C ARG A 46 9.43 2.42 -1.60
N ASN A 47 8.71 2.68 -0.51
CA ASN A 47 9.27 3.33 0.68
C ASN A 47 10.31 2.45 1.39
N GLU A 48 10.14 1.14 1.34
CA GLU A 48 11.13 0.17 1.82
C GLU A 48 12.27 -0.05 0.81
N GLY A 49 12.20 0.61 -0.36
CA GLY A 49 13.23 0.60 -1.38
C GLY A 49 13.34 -0.72 -2.14
N VAL A 50 12.33 -1.59 -2.10
CA VAL A 50 12.27 -2.88 -2.80
C VAL A 50 11.69 -2.71 -4.21
N LEU A 51 10.68 -1.85 -4.35
CA LEU A 51 10.00 -1.60 -5.61
C LEU A 51 10.36 -0.22 -6.17
N GLN A 52 10.40 -0.11 -7.48
CA GLN A 52 10.39 1.15 -8.21
C GLN A 52 9.03 1.28 -8.90
N LEU A 53 8.37 2.41 -8.65
CA LEU A 53 7.11 2.74 -9.31
C LEU A 53 7.38 3.74 -10.42
N SER A 54 6.69 3.58 -11.54
CA SER A 54 6.79 4.50 -12.68
C SER A 54 5.41 4.75 -13.29
N LEU A 55 5.25 5.95 -13.84
CA LEU A 55 4.16 6.23 -14.77
C LEU A 55 4.62 6.24 -16.23
N ASN A 56 4.02 5.38 -17.05
CA ASN A 56 4.25 5.37 -18.49
C ASN A 56 3.05 5.96 -19.24
N ALA A 57 3.17 7.22 -19.65
CA ALA A 57 2.13 7.90 -20.43
C ALA A 57 2.05 7.41 -21.89
N ASP A 58 3.14 6.84 -22.43
CA ASP A 58 3.24 6.41 -23.83
C ASP A 58 3.85 4.99 -23.91
N PRO A 59 3.08 3.93 -23.60
CA PRO A 59 3.57 2.56 -23.63
C PRO A 59 4.00 2.07 -25.03
N GLN A 60 3.62 2.77 -26.10
CA GLN A 60 4.01 2.47 -27.48
C GLN A 60 5.33 3.13 -27.91
N PHE A 61 6.00 3.88 -27.02
CA PHE A 61 7.19 4.68 -27.35
C PHE A 61 8.42 3.87 -27.79
N ASP A 62 8.42 2.55 -27.58
CA ASP A 62 9.48 1.65 -28.03
C ASP A 62 9.44 1.39 -29.55
N GLU A 63 8.37 1.79 -30.26
CA GLU A 63 8.24 1.65 -31.71
C GLU A 63 8.37 3.00 -32.43
N PRO A 64 9.13 3.11 -33.54
CA PRO A 64 9.19 4.34 -34.35
C PRO A 64 7.84 4.64 -35.02
N PRO A 65 7.37 5.90 -35.06
CA PRO A 65 8.03 7.12 -34.61
C PRO A 65 7.90 7.38 -33.09
N LYS A 66 9.02 7.79 -32.48
CA LYS A 66 9.15 8.15 -31.05
C LYS A 66 8.53 9.52 -30.72
N GLU A 67 7.35 9.83 -31.25
CA GLU A 67 6.64 11.06 -30.91
C GLU A 67 5.61 10.74 -29.82
N SER A 68 5.80 11.31 -28.63
CA SER A 68 4.88 11.14 -27.50
C SER A 68 3.60 11.92 -27.79
N TYR A 69 2.44 11.35 -27.45
CA TYR A 69 1.17 12.05 -27.57
C TYR A 69 1.16 13.32 -26.70
N CYS A 70 1.83 13.28 -25.55
CA CYS A 70 1.95 14.43 -24.66
C CYS A 70 2.82 15.56 -25.24
N GLU A 71 3.82 15.25 -26.07
CA GLU A 71 4.57 16.28 -26.80
C GLU A 71 3.67 17.01 -27.81
N GLN A 72 2.71 16.32 -28.44
CA GLN A 72 1.72 16.94 -29.32
C GLN A 72 0.80 17.91 -28.57
N ILE A 73 0.34 17.51 -27.38
CA ILE A 73 -0.46 18.40 -26.50
C ILE A 73 0.31 19.69 -26.19
N ILE A 74 1.61 19.60 -25.92
CA ILE A 74 2.45 20.79 -25.65
C ILE A 74 2.56 21.67 -26.90
N MET A 75 2.77 21.07 -28.07
CA MET A 75 2.85 21.82 -29.34
C MET A 75 1.53 22.55 -29.64
N ASP A 76 0.41 21.86 -29.47
CA ASP A 76 -0.93 22.41 -29.71
C ASP A 76 -1.24 23.54 -28.72
N HIS A 77 -0.93 23.35 -27.43
CA HIS A 77 -1.10 24.37 -26.40
C HIS A 77 -0.31 25.65 -26.70
N LEU A 78 0.91 25.52 -27.24
CA LEU A 78 1.76 26.64 -27.61
C LEU A 78 1.47 27.21 -29.01
N GLY A 79 0.57 26.59 -29.78
CA GLY A 79 0.30 26.95 -31.17
C GLY A 79 1.51 26.81 -32.09
N LEU A 80 2.44 25.90 -31.76
CA LEU A 80 3.68 25.69 -32.50
C LEU A 80 3.40 25.00 -33.83
N ARG A 81 3.60 25.72 -34.94
CA ARG A 81 3.55 25.16 -36.29
C ARG A 81 4.95 24.90 -36.81
N LEU A 82 5.20 23.64 -37.13
CA LEU A 82 6.45 23.17 -37.71
C LEU A 82 6.30 23.15 -39.22
N ASN A 83 6.89 24.13 -39.90
CA ASN A 83 6.81 24.33 -41.35
C ASN A 83 8.18 24.06 -42.02
N ASN A 84 8.99 23.20 -41.41
CA ASN A 84 10.36 22.88 -41.83
C ASN A 84 11.30 24.10 -41.86
N ALA A 85 11.05 25.08 -40.97
CA ALA A 85 11.93 26.21 -40.76
C ALA A 85 13.25 25.78 -40.09
N PRO A 86 14.37 26.52 -40.27
CA PRO A 86 15.66 26.15 -39.67
C PRO A 86 15.62 25.96 -38.14
N ALA A 87 14.71 26.64 -37.45
CA ALA A 87 14.54 26.56 -36.01
C ALA A 87 13.62 25.41 -35.53
N ASP A 88 12.94 24.71 -36.43
CA ASP A 88 11.91 23.73 -36.06
C ASP A 88 12.51 22.48 -35.41
N SER A 89 13.72 22.07 -35.81
CA SER A 89 14.45 20.98 -35.15
C SER A 89 14.79 21.33 -33.70
N TRP A 90 15.23 22.57 -33.46
CA TRP A 90 15.50 23.07 -32.11
C TRP A 90 14.22 23.17 -31.28
N ARG A 91 13.11 23.68 -31.86
CA ARG A 91 11.80 23.75 -31.20
C ARG A 91 11.28 22.37 -30.79
N LYS A 92 11.36 21.37 -31.69
CA LYS A 92 11.04 19.97 -31.36
C LYS A 92 11.89 19.47 -30.19
N GLY A 93 13.19 19.75 -30.20
CA GLY A 93 14.09 19.42 -29.09
C GLY A 93 13.66 20.04 -27.76
N VAL A 94 13.30 21.33 -27.77
CA VAL A 94 12.81 22.03 -26.57
C VAL A 94 11.51 21.41 -26.06
N VAL A 95 10.54 21.13 -26.94
CA VAL A 95 9.27 20.48 -26.56
C VAL A 95 9.53 19.12 -25.90
N SER A 96 10.39 18.29 -26.50
CA SER A 96 10.73 16.99 -25.92
C SER A 96 11.42 17.11 -24.56
N TRP A 97 12.30 18.09 -24.39
CA TRP A 97 12.93 18.37 -23.09
C TRP A 97 11.92 18.87 -22.05
N THR A 98 11.03 19.77 -22.45
CA THR A 98 9.94 20.26 -21.59
C THR A 98 9.07 19.11 -21.13
N TRP A 99 8.68 18.20 -22.02
CA TRP A 99 7.93 17.00 -21.66
C TRP A 99 8.71 16.12 -20.69
N ARG A 100 9.89 15.64 -21.09
CA ARG A 100 10.60 14.54 -20.40
C ARG A 100 11.27 14.98 -19.10
N ILE A 101 11.75 16.22 -19.01
CA ILE A 101 12.56 16.69 -17.88
C ILE A 101 11.71 17.49 -16.89
N LYS A 102 10.63 18.15 -17.34
CA LYS A 102 9.80 19.03 -16.51
C LYS A 102 8.40 18.49 -16.30
N VAL A 103 7.62 18.37 -17.36
CA VAL A 103 6.18 18.09 -17.25
C VAL A 103 5.93 16.68 -16.74
N LEU A 104 6.58 15.67 -17.31
CA LEU A 104 6.41 14.27 -16.91
C LEU A 104 6.75 14.06 -15.42
N MET A 105 7.92 14.54 -14.98
CA MET A 105 8.36 14.42 -13.59
C MET A 105 7.40 15.09 -12.59
N HIS A 106 6.87 16.26 -12.97
CA HIS A 106 5.90 16.98 -12.14
C HIS A 106 4.57 16.23 -12.09
N LEU A 107 4.01 15.87 -13.24
CA LEU A 107 2.76 15.11 -13.31
C LEU A 107 2.86 13.77 -12.60
N GLU A 108 4.00 13.08 -12.72
CA GLU A 108 4.21 11.82 -12.02
C GLU A 108 4.16 11.99 -10.51
N THR A 109 4.78 13.03 -9.98
CA THR A 109 4.74 13.33 -8.54
C THR A 109 3.31 13.64 -8.08
N GLU A 110 2.61 14.52 -8.80
CA GLU A 110 1.23 14.93 -8.48
C GLU A 110 0.24 13.76 -8.55
N LEU A 111 0.30 12.97 -9.62
CA LEU A 111 -0.58 11.83 -9.84
C LEU A 111 -0.33 10.71 -8.83
N MET A 112 0.93 10.42 -8.52
CA MET A 112 1.28 9.46 -7.46
C MET A 112 0.78 9.94 -6.10
N GLY A 113 0.91 11.24 -5.80
CA GLY A 113 0.36 11.84 -4.59
C GLY A 113 -1.15 11.67 -4.50
N THR A 114 -1.87 12.01 -5.58
CA THR A 114 -3.34 11.90 -5.66
C THR A 114 -3.81 10.46 -5.44
N VAL A 115 -3.17 9.48 -6.09
CA VAL A 115 -3.53 8.06 -5.95
C VAL A 115 -3.25 7.57 -4.54
N ARG A 116 -2.14 8.01 -3.94
CA ARG A 116 -1.80 7.70 -2.56
C ARG A 116 -2.83 8.24 -1.59
N GLU A 117 -3.18 9.53 -1.68
CA GLU A 117 -4.19 10.16 -0.81
C GLU A 117 -5.53 9.44 -0.92
N ARG A 118 -6.01 9.19 -2.14
CA ARG A 118 -7.26 8.43 -2.38
C ARG A 118 -7.22 7.06 -1.72
N ALA A 119 -6.09 6.36 -1.83
CA ALA A 119 -5.95 5.02 -1.28
C ALA A 119 -5.87 5.01 0.25
N GLU A 120 -5.18 6.00 0.84
CA GLU A 120 -5.12 6.21 2.30
C GLU A 120 -6.50 6.54 2.86
N ASP A 121 -7.26 7.43 2.21
CA ASP A 121 -8.63 7.79 2.63
C ASP A 121 -9.57 6.58 2.62
N GLU A 122 -9.53 5.76 1.57
CA GLU A 122 -10.36 4.55 1.51
C GLU A 122 -9.98 3.56 2.63
N ALA A 123 -8.68 3.35 2.87
CA ALA A 123 -8.21 2.47 3.92
C ALA A 123 -8.66 2.97 5.31
N ILE A 124 -8.52 4.28 5.58
CA ILE A 124 -8.98 4.90 6.83
C ILE A 124 -10.49 4.70 7.01
N ASN A 125 -11.29 4.88 5.97
CA ASN A 125 -12.73 4.66 6.03
C ASN A 125 -13.11 3.21 6.33
N VAL A 126 -12.37 2.23 5.79
CA VAL A 126 -12.55 0.81 6.15
C VAL A 126 -12.20 0.56 7.62
N PHE A 127 -11.07 1.09 8.11
CA PHE A 127 -10.68 0.94 9.51
C PHE A 127 -11.67 1.62 10.46
N ALA A 128 -12.15 2.82 10.13
CA ALA A 128 -13.12 3.55 10.92
C ALA A 128 -14.44 2.78 11.05
N ARG A 129 -14.94 2.19 9.96
CA ARG A 129 -16.14 1.34 9.98
C ARG A 129 -15.94 0.10 10.87
N ASN A 130 -14.83 -0.61 10.69
CA ASN A 130 -14.54 -1.81 11.50
C ASN A 130 -14.43 -1.47 12.99
N LEU A 131 -13.81 -0.33 13.33
CA LEU A 131 -13.72 0.13 14.71
C LEU A 131 -15.09 0.51 15.27
N HIS A 132 -15.89 1.23 14.50
CA HIS A 132 -17.27 1.58 14.88
C HIS A 132 -18.10 0.31 15.17
N ASP A 133 -18.05 -0.68 14.28
CA ASP A 133 -18.81 -1.92 14.45
C ASP A 133 -18.37 -2.72 15.69
N LEU A 134 -17.07 -2.73 15.99
CA LEU A 134 -16.54 -3.33 17.20
C LEU A 134 -17.01 -2.60 18.47
N LEU A 135 -17.05 -1.27 18.45
CA LEU A 135 -17.50 -0.44 19.58
C LEU A 135 -19.02 -0.50 19.81
N MET A 136 -19.78 -0.70 18.74
CA MET A 136 -21.24 -0.79 18.77
C MET A 136 -21.74 -2.22 18.95
N ALA A 137 -20.83 -3.19 19.11
CA ALA A 137 -21.19 -4.58 19.37
C ALA A 137 -22.03 -4.69 20.65
N ALA A 138 -23.12 -5.46 20.58
CA ALA A 138 -24.02 -5.64 21.71
C ALA A 138 -23.26 -6.18 22.94
N PRO A 139 -23.38 -5.55 24.11
CA PRO A 139 -22.69 -6.02 25.30
C PRO A 139 -23.28 -7.37 25.75
N ALA A 140 -22.42 -8.30 26.15
CA ALA A 140 -22.83 -9.61 26.67
C ALA A 140 -23.57 -9.53 28.03
N GLY A 141 -23.56 -8.37 28.67
CA GLY A 141 -24.21 -8.09 29.95
C GLY A 141 -23.37 -8.46 31.17
N LEU A 142 -23.98 -8.39 32.35
CA LEU A 142 -23.34 -8.64 33.64
C LEU A 142 -23.25 -10.14 33.91
N ARG A 143 -22.27 -10.81 33.30
CA ARG A 143 -22.02 -12.26 33.46
C ARG A 143 -20.56 -12.48 33.84
N ALA A 144 -20.33 -13.43 34.74
CA ALA A 144 -18.98 -13.92 34.99
C ALA A 144 -18.39 -14.46 33.68
N THR A 145 -17.20 -13.99 33.32
CA THR A 145 -16.58 -14.23 32.01
C THR A 145 -15.14 -14.68 32.17
N MET A 146 -14.74 -15.68 31.39
CA MET A 146 -13.35 -16.11 31.28
C MET A 146 -12.80 -15.64 29.92
N GLY A 147 -11.87 -14.68 29.96
CA GLY A 147 -11.11 -14.24 28.81
C GLY A 147 -9.94 -15.18 28.55
N LEU A 148 -9.78 -15.58 27.29
CA LEU A 148 -8.67 -16.41 26.81
C LEU A 148 -7.94 -15.64 25.72
N ASP A 149 -6.69 -15.24 25.99
CA ASP A 149 -5.82 -14.60 25.01
C ASP A 149 -4.86 -15.65 24.42
N PRO A 150 -5.08 -16.11 23.17
CA PRO A 150 -4.36 -17.23 22.61
C PRO A 150 -2.90 -16.89 22.25
N GLY A 151 -1.96 -17.67 22.80
CA GLY A 151 -0.54 -17.60 22.45
C GLY A 151 0.06 -18.99 22.26
N LEU A 152 0.94 -19.15 21.27
CA LEU A 152 1.60 -20.43 20.99
C LEU A 152 2.80 -20.67 21.92
N ARG A 153 3.89 -19.92 21.72
CA ARG A 153 5.13 -20.07 22.50
C ARG A 153 4.99 -19.58 23.95
N THR A 154 4.20 -18.54 24.16
CA THR A 154 4.02 -17.84 25.45
C THR A 154 2.90 -18.43 26.32
N GLY A 155 2.22 -19.47 25.82
CA GLY A 155 0.99 -20.00 26.40
C GLY A 155 -0.23 -19.11 26.15
N VAL A 156 -1.40 -19.63 26.47
CA VAL A 156 -2.68 -18.92 26.48
C VAL A 156 -2.86 -18.26 27.84
N LYS A 157 -3.09 -16.95 27.87
CA LYS A 157 -3.40 -16.24 29.12
C LYS A 157 -4.88 -16.38 29.44
N VAL A 158 -5.16 -16.69 30.69
CA VAL A 158 -6.52 -16.83 31.22
C VAL A 158 -6.76 -15.68 32.20
N ALA A 159 -7.90 -15.02 32.08
CA ALA A 159 -8.39 -14.03 33.04
C ALA A 159 -9.86 -14.30 33.35
N VAL A 160 -10.23 -14.37 34.62
CA VAL A 160 -11.61 -14.58 35.06
C VAL A 160 -12.10 -13.30 35.73
N VAL A 161 -13.22 -12.77 35.22
CA VAL A 161 -13.91 -11.60 35.80
C VAL A 161 -15.29 -12.00 36.31
N ASP A 162 -15.72 -11.38 37.41
CA ASP A 162 -17.09 -11.56 37.91
C ASP A 162 -18.11 -10.70 37.14
N ALA A 163 -19.38 -10.77 37.52
CA ALA A 163 -20.47 -10.05 36.86
C ALA A 163 -20.32 -8.51 36.93
N THR A 164 -19.52 -7.98 37.85
CA THR A 164 -19.24 -6.53 37.98
C THR A 164 -18.05 -6.08 37.13
N GLY A 165 -17.32 -7.01 36.53
CA GLY A 165 -16.08 -6.76 35.81
C GLY A 165 -14.83 -6.78 36.69
N LYS A 166 -14.95 -7.14 37.98
CA LYS A 166 -13.79 -7.27 38.87
C LYS A 166 -12.98 -8.52 38.49
N LEU A 167 -11.67 -8.37 38.40
CA LEU A 167 -10.75 -9.49 38.20
C LEU A 167 -10.74 -10.40 39.44
N VAL A 168 -10.96 -11.70 39.21
CA VAL A 168 -11.02 -12.74 40.25
C VAL A 168 -9.80 -13.64 40.23
N ALA A 169 -9.33 -14.02 39.03
CA ALA A 169 -8.18 -14.89 38.87
C ALA A 169 -7.49 -14.69 37.52
N THR A 170 -6.21 -15.03 37.45
CA THR A 170 -5.43 -15.11 36.21
C THR A 170 -4.60 -16.38 36.19
N ASP A 171 -4.34 -16.93 35.02
CA ASP A 171 -3.45 -18.09 34.85
C ASP A 171 -2.78 -18.08 33.46
N THR A 172 -1.76 -18.92 33.25
CA THR A 172 -1.16 -19.19 31.94
C THR A 172 -1.16 -20.69 31.67
N ILE A 173 -1.88 -21.11 30.63
CA ILE A 173 -1.97 -22.53 30.23
C ILE A 173 -1.22 -22.77 28.91
N TYR A 174 -0.69 -23.98 28.71
CA TYR A 174 0.08 -24.35 27.51
C TYR A 174 -0.59 -25.49 26.71
N PRO A 175 -1.76 -25.26 26.11
CA PRO A 175 -2.52 -26.32 25.44
C PRO A 175 -1.88 -26.78 24.13
N HIS A 176 -1.06 -25.94 23.49
CA HIS A 176 -0.55 -26.19 22.13
C HIS A 176 0.87 -26.77 22.07
N THR A 177 1.70 -26.58 23.11
CA THR A 177 3.13 -26.94 23.08
C THR A 177 3.48 -28.11 24.01
N GLY A 178 2.50 -28.72 24.68
CA GLY A 178 2.71 -29.85 25.58
C GLY A 178 3.50 -29.52 26.86
N GLN A 179 3.83 -28.25 27.10
CA GLN A 179 4.57 -27.78 28.28
C GLN A 179 3.65 -27.59 29.50
N ALA A 180 2.74 -28.53 29.75
CA ALA A 180 1.76 -28.43 30.84
C ALA A 180 2.41 -28.23 32.23
N ALA A 181 3.64 -28.73 32.43
CA ALA A 181 4.38 -28.62 33.68
C ALA A 181 4.87 -27.19 34.02
N LYS A 182 4.86 -26.23 33.08
CA LYS A 182 5.23 -24.82 33.36
C LYS A 182 4.08 -23.98 33.92
N ALA A 183 2.84 -24.44 33.82
CA ALA A 183 1.67 -23.70 34.30
C ALA A 183 1.59 -23.68 35.84
N SER A 184 2.20 -24.65 36.53
CA SER A 184 2.05 -24.83 37.98
C SER A 184 3.05 -24.07 38.86
N ASP A 185 4.00 -23.32 38.28
CA ASP A 185 5.10 -22.69 39.03
C ASP A 185 4.86 -21.20 39.36
N ASP A 186 3.92 -20.53 38.69
CA ASP A 186 3.49 -19.16 39.03
C ASP A 186 2.29 -19.17 40.00
N ARG A 187 2.48 -19.78 41.17
CA ARG A 187 1.57 -19.58 42.32
C ARG A 187 1.89 -18.24 43.00
N CYS A 188 1.38 -17.13 42.49
CA CYS A 188 1.31 -15.84 43.18
C CYS A 188 0.46 -14.88 42.31
N CYS A 189 -0.69 -14.32 42.68
CA CYS A 189 -1.26 -14.01 43.98
C CYS A 189 -2.79 -14.15 43.87
N LEU A 190 -3.39 -15.08 44.62
CA LEU A 190 -4.77 -14.92 45.06
C LEU A 190 -4.71 -14.11 46.36
N VAL A 191 -5.11 -12.84 46.29
CA VAL A 191 -5.54 -12.04 47.44
C VAL A 191 -6.90 -11.44 47.12
#